data_AF-A0A660XTR6-F1
#
_entry.id   AF-A0A660XTR6-F1
#
_cell.length_a   1.000
_cell.length_b   1.000
_cell.length_c   1.000
_cell.angle_alpha   90.00
_cell.angle_beta   90.00
_cell.angle_gamma   90.00
#
_symmetry.space_group_name_H-M   'P 1'
#
loop_
_entity.id
_entity.type
_entity.pdbx_description
1 polymer ?
#
loop_
_entity_poly.entity_id
_entity_poly.type
_entity_poly.pdbx_seq_one_letter_code
_entity_poly.pdbx_strand_id
1 'polypeptide(L)'
;MTIEPGTEMVFKANWDDQHGGYDPEKCELIVEGTLEANGVTFKSGSGSPSNSDWQGIRVLSRGSANLTNCTIEHAVVGVSSESSSSVTSQEGFPVFGQVVVSGKMEADKRRRRSALRRLFSVKVRKP
;
A
#
# COMPACT_ATOMS: atom_id res chain seq x y z
N MET A 1 -14.04 5.54 7.34
CA MET A 1 -13.52 6.91 7.18
C MET A 1 -13.55 7.25 5.70
N THR A 2 -14.04 8.43 5.36
CA THR A 2 -14.01 8.96 3.98
C THR A 2 -13.17 10.22 3.99
N ILE A 3 -12.26 10.34 3.02
CA ILE A 3 -11.40 11.51 2.84
C ILE A 3 -11.77 12.20 1.54
N GLU A 4 -12.01 13.52 1.62
CA GLU A 4 -12.43 14.33 0.48
C GLU A 4 -11.30 14.51 -0.55
N PRO A 5 -11.64 14.65 -1.85
CA PRO A 5 -10.67 14.97 -2.89
C PRO A 5 -9.88 16.24 -2.66
N GLY A 6 -8.60 16.21 -3.04
CA GLY A 6 -7.65 17.31 -2.84
C GLY A 6 -7.06 17.37 -1.43
N THR A 7 -7.39 16.43 -0.55
CA THR A 7 -6.79 16.36 0.79
C THR A 7 -5.34 15.88 0.73
N GLU A 8 -4.46 16.56 1.46
CA GLU A 8 -3.14 16.05 1.80
C GLU A 8 -3.14 15.47 3.21
N MET A 9 -2.79 14.18 3.32
CA MET A 9 -2.60 13.50 4.59
C MET A 9 -1.09 13.37 4.87
N VAL A 10 -0.66 14.02 5.95
CA VAL A 10 0.75 14.20 6.27
C VAL A 10 1.16 13.32 7.46
N PHE A 11 2.18 12.49 7.26
CA PHE A 11 2.73 11.61 8.28
C PHE A 11 4.06 12.16 8.80
N LYS A 12 4.22 12.17 10.12
CA LYS A 12 5.46 12.63 10.74
C LYS A 12 6.57 11.63 10.44
N ALA A 13 7.68 12.12 9.88
CA ALA A 13 8.79 11.28 9.50
C ALA A 13 9.48 10.66 10.73
N ASN A 14 9.78 9.36 10.67
CA ASN A 14 10.54 8.60 11.68
C ASN A 14 10.03 8.82 13.10
N TRP A 15 8.71 8.79 13.26
CA TRP A 15 8.08 9.01 14.55
C TRP A 15 6.79 8.21 14.69
N ASP A 16 6.53 7.72 15.90
CA ASP A 16 5.25 7.15 16.34
C ASP A 16 5.10 7.43 17.85
N ASP A 17 4.03 8.09 18.30
CA ASP A 17 3.74 8.29 19.73
C ASP A 17 3.11 7.07 20.38
N GLN A 18 2.48 6.21 19.60
CA GLN A 18 1.75 5.04 20.08
C GLN A 18 2.65 3.80 20.15
N HIS A 19 3.83 3.84 19.50
CA HIS A 19 4.75 2.70 19.36
C HIS A 19 4.00 1.42 18.92
N GLY A 20 3.08 1.60 17.98
CA GLY A 20 2.16 0.56 17.52
C GLY A 20 2.53 0.04 16.13
N GLY A 21 1.62 -0.74 15.54
CA GLY A 21 1.73 -1.10 14.14
C GLY A 21 2.87 -2.08 13.80
N TYR A 22 3.39 -1.99 12.57
CA TYR A 22 4.47 -2.85 12.06
C TYR A 22 5.87 -2.38 12.48
N ASP A 23 6.14 -1.08 12.42
CA ASP A 23 7.40 -0.46 12.82
C ASP A 23 7.10 0.60 13.89
N PRO A 24 7.47 0.37 15.16
CA PRO A 24 7.14 1.26 16.27
C PRO A 24 7.90 2.60 16.24
N GLU A 25 8.79 2.80 15.27
CA GLU A 25 9.50 4.07 15.06
C GLU A 25 8.90 4.88 13.89
N LYS A 26 7.83 4.41 13.24
CA LYS A 26 7.27 5.06 12.04
C LYS A 26 5.75 5.12 12.07
N CYS A 27 5.20 6.29 11.73
CA CYS A 27 3.78 6.46 11.50
C CYS A 27 3.23 5.43 10.50
N GLU A 28 2.09 4.84 10.83
CA GLU A 28 1.34 3.90 9.99
C GLU A 28 -0.14 4.30 9.97
N LEU A 29 -0.77 4.27 8.79
CA LEU A 29 -2.23 4.37 8.70
C LEU A 29 -2.83 2.97 8.81
N ILE A 30 -3.30 2.61 10.00
CA ILE A 30 -3.94 1.32 10.27
C ILE A 30 -5.44 1.39 9.94
N VAL A 31 -5.89 0.51 9.06
CA VAL A 31 -7.28 0.43 8.58
C VAL A 31 -7.93 -0.87 9.08
N GLU A 32 -8.73 -0.74 10.15
CA GLU A 32 -9.55 -1.84 10.72
C GLU A 32 -10.97 -1.88 10.15
N GLY A 33 -11.47 -0.75 9.65
CA GLY A 33 -12.78 -0.60 9.01
C GLY A 33 -12.65 -0.31 7.52
N THR A 34 -13.51 0.57 7.01
CA THR A 34 -13.46 0.99 5.59
C THR A 34 -12.77 2.35 5.45
N LEU A 35 -11.77 2.43 4.58
CA LEU A 35 -11.14 3.66 4.10
C LEU A 35 -11.62 3.93 2.66
N GLU A 36 -12.31 5.04 2.46
CA GLU A 36 -12.67 5.58 1.15
C GLU A 36 -11.83 6.83 0.91
N ALA A 37 -10.98 6.83 -0.11
CA ALA A 37 -10.19 7.99 -0.50
C ALA A 37 -10.26 8.17 -2.01
N ASN A 38 -10.53 9.41 -2.43
CA ASN A 38 -10.53 9.79 -3.83
C ASN A 38 -9.69 11.06 -3.98
N GLY A 39 -8.64 11.08 -4.79
CA GLY A 39 -7.86 12.30 -5.04
C GLY A 39 -7.03 12.78 -3.84
N VAL A 40 -6.60 11.85 -2.97
CA VAL A 40 -5.86 12.15 -1.74
C VAL A 40 -4.37 11.89 -1.92
N THR A 41 -3.52 12.79 -1.41
CA THR A 41 -2.07 12.61 -1.36
C THR A 41 -1.63 12.23 0.05
N PHE A 42 -1.08 11.03 0.22
CA PHE A 42 -0.49 10.52 1.46
C PHE A 42 1.03 10.68 1.41
N LYS A 43 1.61 11.46 2.32
CA LYS A 43 3.02 11.87 2.23
C LYS A 43 3.71 12.11 3.55
N SER A 44 5.04 12.10 3.53
CA SER A 44 5.87 12.60 4.62
C SER A 44 5.68 14.11 4.84
N GLY A 45 5.66 14.52 6.11
CA GLY A 45 5.70 15.92 6.56
C GLY A 45 7.09 16.48 6.80
N SER A 46 8.15 15.74 6.46
CA SER A 46 9.52 16.24 6.56
C SER A 46 9.75 17.44 5.63
N GLY A 47 10.56 18.41 6.08
CA GLY A 47 11.01 19.51 5.21
C GLY A 47 11.95 19.05 4.08
N SER A 48 12.53 17.85 4.21
CA SER A 48 13.25 17.16 3.14
C SER A 48 12.75 15.72 3.10
N PRO A 49 11.61 15.45 2.42
CA PRO A 49 11.00 14.12 2.37
C PRO A 49 11.95 13.06 1.80
N SER A 50 11.97 11.89 2.42
CA SER A 50 12.70 10.72 1.96
C SER A 50 11.78 9.50 1.91
N ASN A 51 12.08 8.56 1.02
CA ASN A 51 11.52 7.22 1.13
C ASN A 51 11.85 6.64 2.52
N SER A 52 10.94 5.84 3.07
CA SER A 52 11.03 5.28 4.43
C SER A 52 10.73 6.27 5.58
N ASP A 53 10.24 7.47 5.28
CA ASP A 53 9.86 8.42 6.35
C ASP A 53 8.67 7.91 7.19
N TRP A 54 7.77 7.12 6.59
CA TRP A 54 6.62 6.53 7.26
C TRP A 54 6.36 5.12 6.72
N GLN A 55 5.66 4.29 7.48
CA GLN A 55 5.54 2.87 7.17
C GLN A 55 4.65 2.63 5.93
N GLY A 56 3.52 3.31 5.84
CA GLY A 56 2.54 3.16 4.77
C GLY A 56 1.11 2.97 5.27
N ILE A 57 0.24 2.51 4.38
CA ILE A 57 -1.14 2.15 4.71
C ILE A 57 -1.22 0.65 4.97
N ARG A 58 -1.73 0.24 6.13
CA ARG A 58 -1.89 -1.16 6.48
C ARG A 58 -3.35 -1.50 6.73
N VAL A 59 -3.88 -2.38 5.90
CA VAL A 59 -5.26 -2.86 6.01
C VAL A 59 -5.25 -4.18 6.79
N LEU A 60 -5.80 -4.14 8.01
CA LEU A 60 -5.86 -5.30 8.89
C LEU A 60 -6.96 -6.28 8.46
N SER A 61 -6.98 -7.46 9.08
CA SER A 61 -8.04 -8.44 8.85
C SER A 61 -9.43 -7.81 9.01
N ARG A 62 -10.29 -8.00 7.99
CA ARG A 62 -11.65 -7.44 7.88
C ARG A 62 -11.73 -5.94 7.54
N GLY A 63 -10.60 -5.25 7.42
CA GLY A 63 -10.53 -3.89 6.88
C GLY A 63 -10.67 -3.87 5.35
N SER A 64 -11.06 -2.71 4.82
CA SER A 64 -11.14 -2.46 3.38
C SER A 64 -10.62 -1.07 3.04
N ALA A 65 -9.87 -0.94 1.94
CA ALA A 65 -9.42 0.35 1.42
C ALA A 65 -9.78 0.49 -0.07
N ASN A 66 -10.48 1.56 -0.39
CA ASN A 66 -10.85 1.96 -1.75
C ASN A 66 -10.14 3.28 -2.03
N LEU A 67 -9.10 3.20 -2.87
CA LEU A 67 -8.20 4.31 -3.17
C LEU A 67 -8.33 4.65 -4.66
N THR A 68 -8.92 5.79 -4.97
CA THR A 68 -9.17 6.26 -6.34
C THR A 68 -8.37 7.55 -6.57
N ASN A 69 -7.61 7.66 -7.65
CA ASN A 69 -6.80 8.87 -7.92
C ASN A 69 -5.90 9.32 -6.74
N CYS A 70 -5.49 8.40 -5.86
CA CYS A 70 -4.66 8.71 -4.71
C CYS A 70 -3.18 8.63 -5.05
N THR A 71 -2.39 9.50 -4.43
CA THR A 71 -0.92 9.46 -4.47
C THR A 71 -0.39 9.00 -3.13
N ILE A 72 0.55 8.06 -3.12
CA ILE A 72 1.25 7.61 -1.91
C ILE A 72 2.74 7.77 -2.15
N GLU A 73 3.38 8.62 -1.37
CA GLU A 73 4.80 8.97 -1.51
C GLU A 73 5.54 8.87 -0.18
N HIS A 74 6.86 8.66 -0.23
CA HIS A 74 7.76 8.63 0.92
C HIS A 74 7.52 7.48 1.93
N ALA A 75 6.66 6.51 1.59
CA ALA A 75 6.37 5.34 2.42
C ALA A 75 7.44 4.25 2.30
N VAL A 76 7.56 3.38 3.31
CA VAL A 76 8.30 2.10 3.21
C VAL A 76 7.53 1.13 2.31
N VAL A 77 6.26 0.86 2.65
CA VAL A 77 5.37 -0.05 1.93
C VAL A 77 4.08 0.71 1.64
N GLY A 78 3.91 1.23 0.41
CA GLY A 78 2.81 2.14 0.06
C GLY A 78 1.43 1.66 0.56
N VAL A 79 1.05 0.42 0.22
CA VAL A 79 -0.10 -0.27 0.81
C VAL A 79 0.26 -1.72 1.12
N SER A 80 -0.06 -2.16 2.33
CA SER A 80 0.03 -3.54 2.78
C SER A 80 -1.32 -4.03 3.29
N SER A 81 -1.58 -5.32 3.14
CA SER A 81 -2.89 -5.89 3.46
C SER A 81 -2.76 -7.29 4.05
N GLU A 82 -3.58 -7.60 5.06
CA GLU A 82 -3.63 -8.94 5.66
C GLU A 82 -4.52 -9.90 4.85
N SER A 83 -4.38 -11.20 5.07
CA SER A 83 -4.91 -12.25 4.16
C SER A 83 -6.44 -12.24 3.93
N SER A 84 -7.21 -11.56 4.78
CA SER A 84 -8.67 -11.43 4.66
C SER A 84 -9.15 -9.97 4.51
N SER A 85 -8.27 -9.09 4.05
CA SER A 85 -8.57 -7.68 3.76
C SER A 85 -8.87 -7.47 2.27
N SER A 86 -9.50 -6.34 1.93
CA SER A 86 -9.78 -5.97 0.54
C SER A 86 -9.16 -4.61 0.21
N VAL A 87 -8.38 -4.54 -0.88
CA VAL A 87 -7.83 -3.29 -1.39
C VAL A 87 -8.25 -3.14 -2.85
N THR A 88 -8.95 -2.05 -3.16
CA THR A 88 -9.35 -1.70 -4.52
C THR A 88 -8.67 -0.41 -4.94
N SER A 89 -8.07 -0.43 -6.13
CA SER A 89 -7.41 0.72 -6.74
C SER A 89 -7.99 0.98 -8.14
N GLN A 90 -8.39 2.22 -8.45
CA GLN A 90 -8.86 2.62 -9.78
C GLN A 90 -8.02 3.78 -10.35
N GLU A 91 -7.76 3.69 -11.67
CA GLU A 91 -6.63 4.23 -12.46
C GLU A 91 -6.22 5.71 -12.28
N GLY A 92 -4.93 5.96 -12.56
CA GLY A 92 -4.24 7.27 -12.53
C GLY A 92 -2.82 7.25 -11.93
N PHE A 93 -2.19 6.08 -11.79
CA PHE A 93 -1.07 5.87 -10.87
C PHE A 93 0.33 6.16 -11.44
N PRO A 94 1.12 6.97 -10.74
CA PRO A 94 2.50 6.65 -10.44
C PRO A 94 2.60 6.20 -8.97
N VAL A 95 2.28 4.94 -8.66
CA VAL A 95 2.67 4.38 -7.35
C VAL A 95 4.18 4.14 -7.40
N PHE A 96 4.97 4.95 -6.71
CA PHE A 96 6.41 4.73 -6.53
C PHE A 96 6.72 3.75 -5.37
N GLY A 97 5.73 2.95 -4.97
CA GLY A 97 5.79 1.99 -3.87
C GLY A 97 5.24 0.63 -4.29
N GLN A 98 5.90 -0.44 -3.86
CA GLN A 98 5.50 -1.81 -4.14
C GLN A 98 4.15 -2.10 -3.44
N VAL A 99 3.15 -2.56 -4.20
CA VAL A 99 1.93 -3.15 -3.62
C VAL A 99 2.30 -4.55 -3.13
N VAL A 100 2.36 -4.74 -1.81
CA VAL A 100 2.63 -6.05 -1.20
C VAL A 100 1.34 -6.59 -0.60
N VAL A 101 0.75 -7.59 -1.25
CA VAL A 101 -0.36 -8.37 -0.70
C VAL A 101 0.23 -9.50 0.15
N SER A 102 0.21 -9.36 1.47
CA SER A 102 0.69 -10.38 2.40
C SER A 102 -0.43 -11.38 2.71
N GLY A 103 -0.71 -12.25 1.74
CA GLY A 103 -1.50 -13.46 1.95
C GLY A 103 -0.61 -14.59 2.48
N LYS A 104 -0.95 -15.25 3.59
CA LYS A 104 -0.43 -16.60 3.85
C LYS A 104 -0.88 -17.47 2.68
N MET A 105 0.07 -17.89 1.85
CA MET A 105 -0.20 -18.74 0.71
C MET A 105 -0.58 -20.14 1.22
N GLU A 106 -1.85 -20.41 1.45
CA GLU A 106 -2.32 -21.78 1.64
C GLU A 106 -2.25 -22.47 0.29
N ALA A 107 -1.31 -23.39 0.15
CA ALA A 107 -1.00 -24.04 -1.11
C ALA A 107 -2.16 -24.93 -1.56
N ASP A 108 -3.08 -24.40 -2.38
CA ASP A 108 -4.07 -25.22 -3.07
C ASP A 108 -3.36 -26.08 -4.13
N LYS A 109 -3.04 -27.33 -3.75
CA LYS A 109 -2.35 -28.34 -4.58
C LYS A 109 -3.10 -28.72 -5.86
N ARG A 110 -4.29 -28.13 -6.15
CA ARG A 110 -5.21 -28.64 -7.17
C ARG A 110 -5.30 -27.86 -8.50
N ARG A 111 -4.53 -26.79 -8.72
CA ARG A 111 -4.56 -26.05 -10.02
C ARG A 111 -3.21 -25.85 -10.74
N ARG A 112 -2.25 -26.75 -10.51
CA ARG A 112 -1.09 -26.90 -11.41
C ARG A 112 -1.52 -27.63 -12.69
N ARG A 113 -1.96 -26.88 -13.72
CA ARG A 113 -1.96 -27.22 -15.17
C ARG A 113 -2.95 -26.30 -15.89
N SER A 114 -2.63 -25.02 -16.12
CA SER A 114 -3.14 -24.32 -17.34
C SER A 114 -2.62 -22.89 -17.55
N ALA A 115 -2.12 -22.19 -16.52
CA ALA A 115 -1.85 -20.75 -16.64
C ALA A 115 -0.38 -20.37 -16.89
N LEU A 116 0.51 -21.34 -17.16
CA LEU A 116 1.95 -21.09 -17.32
C LEU A 116 2.38 -20.72 -18.76
N ARG A 117 1.50 -20.10 -19.57
CA ARG A 117 1.79 -19.75 -20.97
C ARG A 117 1.63 -18.29 -21.35
N ARG A 118 1.22 -17.41 -20.44
CA ARG A 118 1.08 -15.98 -20.75
C ARG A 118 1.40 -15.14 -19.52
N LEU A 119 2.67 -14.90 -19.28
CA LEU A 119 3.23 -13.66 -18.71
C LEU A 119 4.74 -13.89 -18.68
N PHE A 120 5.52 -12.83 -18.93
CA PHE A 120 6.97 -12.83 -19.19
C PHE A 120 7.37 -13.14 -20.64
N SER A 121 7.14 -12.16 -21.52
CA SER A 121 8.03 -11.95 -22.67
C SER A 121 9.06 -10.89 -22.28
N VAL A 122 10.13 -11.30 -21.60
CA VAL A 122 11.30 -10.43 -21.39
C VAL A 122 12.18 -10.54 -22.63
N LYS A 123 12.24 -9.47 -23.42
CA LYS A 123 13.13 -9.40 -24.58
C LYS A 123 14.52 -8.98 -24.10
N VAL A 124 15.37 -9.96 -23.81
CA VAL A 124 16.80 -9.72 -23.61
C VAL A 124 17.42 -9.45 -24.98
N ARG A 125 17.95 -8.24 -25.18
CA ARG A 125 18.91 -7.96 -26.25
C ARG A 125 20.28 -7.81 -25.64
N LYS A 126 21.23 -8.61 -26.14
CA LYS A 126 22.64 -8.24 -26.42
C LYS A 126 23.36 -9.46 -27.02
N PRO A 127 24.48 -9.29 -27.74
CA PRO A 127 25.29 -8.09 -27.90
C PRO A 127 24.72 -7.06 -28.89
#